data_AF-A0A537DVF6-F1
#
_entry.id   AF-A0A537DVF6-F1
#
_cell.length_a   1.000
_cell.length_b   1.000
_cell.length_c   1.000
_cell.angle_alpha   90.00
_cell.angle_beta   90.00
_cell.angle_gamma   90.00
#
_symmetry.space_group_name_H-M   'P 1'
#
loop_
_entity.id
_entity.type
_entity.pdbx_description
1 polymer ?
#
loop_
_entity_poly.entity_id
_entity_poly.type
_entity_poly.pdbx_seq_one_letter_code
_entity_poly.pdbx_strand_id
1 'polypeptide(L)'
;MARISADHFAVVGRGAQSEDEVARRLERRMQRVFGPPFRIGDTELRINAKAGIALFPNDGSDPDTLFRNAESAVKRAKSQGERYLFYTAQMTERVAEKLALENKLRRALERDEFILHYQPKVDLERRSIVGVEALIRWQSPELGLVPPLQFIPLLEETGLIQQVGSWALRRASLDHRSWVEQGIKAPRVAVNVSPIQLRQRIFVEVIEHAIMEGIAPTAIDLEITESLIMEDIQENIQKLDAVRALGVNIAIDDFGTGYSSLGYLAKLPVQSLKIDRSFITAMHKDANAMTLVSTIVSLAHSLHLTVVAEGVETEEQAKILRLLRCDEMQGYLFSKPLPMAALVELLRKSS
;
A
#
# COMPACT_ATOMS: atom_id res chain seq x y z
N MET A 1 -31.47 0.34 24.43
CA MET A 1 -30.16 0.66 23.85
C MET A 1 -29.15 0.57 24.97
N ALA A 2 -28.01 -0.06 24.73
CA ALA A 2 -26.93 -0.17 25.68
C ALA A 2 -25.65 0.43 25.08
N ARG A 3 -24.80 1.03 25.91
CA ARG A 3 -23.45 1.44 25.51
C ARG A 3 -22.51 0.30 25.87
N ILE A 4 -21.82 -0.25 24.88
CA ILE A 4 -20.92 -1.41 25.05
C ILE A 4 -19.50 -0.94 25.34
N SER A 5 -19.06 0.11 24.64
CA SER A 5 -17.74 0.72 24.83
C SER A 5 -17.79 2.22 24.52
N ALA A 6 -16.63 2.86 24.36
CA ALA A 6 -16.52 4.30 24.15
C ALA A 6 -17.43 4.80 23.01
N ASP A 7 -17.31 4.21 21.82
CA ASP A 7 -18.01 4.59 20.60
C ASP A 7 -18.97 3.50 20.08
N HIS A 8 -19.12 2.37 20.80
CA HIS A 8 -20.01 1.26 20.39
C HIS A 8 -21.28 1.20 21.23
N PHE A 9 -22.41 1.08 20.53
CA PHE A 9 -23.74 0.98 21.10
C PHE A 9 -24.51 -0.20 20.50
N ALA A 10 -25.29 -0.90 21.33
CA ALA A 10 -26.15 -1.99 20.92
C ALA A 10 -27.63 -1.62 21.05
N VAL A 11 -28.42 -2.00 20.04
CA VAL A 11 -29.86 -1.76 20.00
C VAL A 11 -30.57 -3.07 19.66
N VAL A 12 -31.52 -3.46 20.50
CA VAL A 12 -32.40 -4.60 20.24
C VAL A 12 -33.75 -4.06 19.79
N GLY A 13 -34.24 -4.56 18.66
CA GLY A 13 -35.58 -4.29 18.13
C GLY A 13 -36.43 -5.57 18.12
N ARG A 14 -37.74 -5.43 18.29
CA ARG A 14 -38.71 -6.53 18.15
C ARG A 14 -39.66 -6.24 16.99
N GLY A 15 -40.26 -7.30 16.46
CA GLY A 15 -41.37 -7.23 15.50
C GLY A 15 -40.96 -6.87 14.07
N ALA A 16 -39.75 -7.24 13.65
CA ALA A 16 -39.34 -7.11 12.25
C ALA A 16 -40.10 -8.16 11.41
N GLN A 17 -40.82 -7.71 10.38
CA GLN A 17 -41.50 -8.61 9.43
C GLN A 17 -40.63 -8.91 8.19
N SER A 18 -39.67 -8.03 7.88
CA SER A 18 -38.69 -8.22 6.80
C SER A 18 -37.43 -7.37 7.01
N GLU A 19 -36.34 -7.72 6.31
CA GLU A 19 -35.11 -6.93 6.27
C GLU A 19 -35.35 -5.48 5.82
N ASP A 20 -36.16 -5.28 4.78
CA ASP A 20 -36.52 -3.96 4.27
C ASP A 20 -37.19 -3.06 5.32
N GLU A 21 -38.04 -3.64 6.17
CA GLU A 21 -38.67 -2.89 7.26
C GLU A 21 -37.64 -2.43 8.29
N VAL A 22 -36.70 -3.32 8.64
CA VAL A 22 -35.61 -3.03 9.57
C VAL A 22 -34.69 -1.95 9.00
N ALA A 23 -34.31 -2.06 7.73
CA ALA A 23 -33.50 -1.08 7.03
C ALA A 23 -34.15 0.30 7.06
N ARG A 24 -35.41 0.42 6.62
CA ARG A 24 -36.16 1.68 6.64
C ARG A 24 -36.27 2.27 8.04
N ARG A 25 -36.45 1.43 9.08
CA ARG A 25 -36.53 1.89 10.47
C ARG A 25 -35.19 2.41 10.98
N LEU A 26 -34.10 1.75 10.62
CA LEU A 26 -32.74 2.16 10.95
C LEU A 26 -32.38 3.48 10.26
N GLU A 27 -32.62 3.60 8.95
CA GLU A 27 -32.35 4.82 8.19
C GLU A 27 -33.06 6.04 8.78
N ARG A 28 -34.37 5.92 9.06
CA ARG A 28 -35.13 7.01 9.71
C ARG A 28 -34.53 7.41 11.05
N ARG A 29 -34.08 6.44 11.85
CA ARG A 29 -33.44 6.72 13.15
C ARG A 29 -32.08 7.38 12.98
N MET A 30 -31.25 6.86 12.08
CA MET A 30 -29.92 7.43 11.81
C MET A 30 -30.03 8.85 11.28
N GLN A 31 -30.94 9.12 10.33
CA GLN A 31 -31.16 10.46 9.81
C GLN A 31 -31.70 11.41 10.88
N ARG A 32 -32.60 10.94 11.76
CA ARG A 32 -33.11 11.74 12.87
C ARG A 32 -32.04 12.10 13.90
N VAL A 33 -31.11 11.19 14.18
CA VAL A 33 -30.09 11.36 15.23
C VAL A 33 -28.83 12.03 14.71
N PHE A 34 -28.35 11.62 13.54
CA PHE A 34 -27.06 12.04 12.96
C PHE A 34 -27.22 13.01 11.77
N GLY A 35 -28.44 13.28 11.32
CA GLY A 35 -28.71 14.28 10.28
C GLY A 35 -28.39 15.72 10.71
N PRO A 36 -28.86 16.20 11.88
CA PRO A 36 -28.48 17.52 12.39
C PRO A 36 -27.08 17.52 13.01
N PRO A 37 -26.35 18.65 12.99
CA PRO A 37 -25.05 18.77 13.67
C PRO A 37 -25.21 18.72 15.19
N PHE A 38 -24.21 18.17 15.86
CA PHE A 38 -24.09 18.17 17.31
C PHE A 38 -23.40 19.46 17.76
N ARG A 39 -24.05 20.23 18.64
CA ARG A 39 -23.44 21.42 19.24
C ARG A 39 -22.77 21.08 20.57
N ILE A 40 -21.47 21.36 20.68
CA ILE A 40 -20.70 21.25 21.91
C ILE A 40 -20.05 22.61 22.16
N GLY A 41 -20.57 23.37 23.13
CA GLY A 41 -20.24 24.78 23.29
C GLY A 41 -20.58 25.56 22.01
N ASP A 42 -19.61 26.33 21.52
CA ASP A 42 -19.75 27.12 20.27
C ASP A 42 -19.32 26.33 19.01
N THR A 43 -18.95 25.06 19.14
CA THR A 43 -18.50 24.23 18.01
C THR A 43 -19.63 23.34 17.50
N GLU A 44 -19.84 23.33 16.18
CA GLU A 44 -20.70 22.37 15.50
C GLU A 44 -19.90 21.19 14.96
N LEU A 45 -20.28 19.98 15.36
CA LEU A 45 -19.67 18.73 14.95
C LEU A 45 -20.66 17.90 14.13
N ARG A 46 -20.21 17.36 12.99
CA ARG A 46 -20.97 16.37 12.24
C ARG A 46 -20.45 14.97 12.59
N ILE A 47 -21.32 14.19 13.21
CA ILE A 47 -21.02 12.80 13.60
C ILE A 47 -21.86 11.88 12.73
N ASN A 48 -21.23 10.84 12.19
CA ASN A 48 -21.91 9.76 11.51
C ASN A 48 -21.71 8.45 12.28
N ALA A 49 -22.65 7.52 12.11
CA ALA A 49 -22.56 6.17 12.64
C ALA A 49 -22.63 5.15 11.51
N LYS A 50 -22.05 3.97 11.76
CA LYS A 50 -22.18 2.77 10.93
C LYS A 50 -22.92 1.71 11.74
N ALA A 51 -23.74 0.89 11.09
CA ALA A 51 -24.55 -0.12 11.77
C ALA A 51 -24.38 -1.51 11.16
N GLY A 52 -24.43 -2.53 12.02
CA GLY A 52 -24.47 -3.94 11.63
C GLY A 52 -25.71 -4.56 12.24
N ILE A 53 -26.41 -5.38 11.45
CA ILE A 53 -27.72 -5.91 11.78
C ILE A 53 -27.66 -7.43 11.75
N ALA A 54 -28.10 -8.09 12.82
CA ALA A 54 -28.34 -9.53 12.84
C ALA A 54 -29.79 -9.80 13.24
N LEU A 55 -30.44 -10.73 12.55
CA LEU A 55 -31.84 -11.08 12.67
C LEU A 55 -32.03 -12.45 13.30
N PHE A 56 -32.75 -12.49 14.42
CA PHE A 56 -33.26 -13.74 14.97
C PHE A 56 -34.41 -14.28 14.12
N PRO A 57 -34.49 -15.61 13.85
CA PRO A 57 -33.55 -16.65 14.26
C PRO A 57 -32.43 -16.94 13.25
N ASN A 58 -32.49 -16.35 12.05
CA ASN A 58 -31.65 -16.73 10.91
C ASN A 58 -30.15 -16.48 11.14
N ASP A 59 -29.82 -15.40 11.83
CA ASP A 59 -28.44 -14.97 12.09
C ASP A 59 -27.97 -15.37 13.49
N GLY A 60 -28.69 -16.24 14.18
CA GLY A 60 -28.36 -16.71 15.53
C GLY A 60 -29.59 -16.99 16.37
N SER A 61 -29.57 -18.10 17.11
CA SER A 61 -30.64 -18.53 18.00
C SER A 61 -30.43 -18.13 19.46
N ASP A 62 -29.25 -17.60 19.80
CA ASP A 62 -28.89 -17.13 21.14
C ASP A 62 -28.36 -15.68 21.14
N PRO A 63 -28.44 -14.95 22.27
CA PRO A 63 -28.03 -13.56 22.34
C PRO A 63 -26.56 -13.31 21.99
N ASP A 64 -25.64 -14.20 22.40
CA ASP A 64 -24.20 -14.03 22.18
C ASP A 64 -23.86 -14.17 20.69
N THR A 65 -24.48 -15.14 20.01
CA THR A 65 -24.31 -15.32 18.56
C THR A 65 -24.87 -14.14 17.78
N LEU A 66 -26.07 -13.67 18.09
CA LEU A 66 -26.66 -12.50 17.44
C LEU A 66 -25.80 -11.24 17.65
N PHE A 67 -25.29 -11.05 18.86
CA PHE A 67 -24.42 -9.93 19.19
C PHE A 67 -23.12 -9.96 18.38
N ARG A 68 -22.42 -11.11 18.37
CA ARG A 68 -21.19 -11.31 17.58
C ARG A 68 -21.42 -11.07 16.09
N ASN A 69 -22.53 -11.59 15.55
CA ASN A 69 -22.85 -11.48 14.12
C ASN A 69 -23.20 -10.04 13.72
N ALA A 70 -23.93 -9.30 14.57
CA ALA A 70 -24.14 -7.87 14.37
C ALA A 70 -22.82 -7.08 14.41
N GLU A 71 -21.89 -7.45 15.30
CA GLU A 71 -20.55 -6.84 15.38
C GLU A 71 -19.72 -7.08 14.10
N SER A 72 -19.75 -8.30 13.57
CA SER A 72 -19.12 -8.64 12.28
C SER A 72 -19.66 -7.77 11.15
N ALA A 73 -20.98 -7.55 11.09
CA ALA A 73 -21.61 -6.68 10.11
C ALA A 73 -21.21 -5.20 10.26
N VAL A 74 -21.06 -4.68 11.49
CA VAL A 74 -20.55 -3.31 11.74
C VAL A 74 -19.13 -3.15 11.17
N LYS A 75 -18.24 -4.11 11.47
CA LYS A 75 -16.85 -4.09 10.98
C LYS A 75 -16.83 -4.07 9.45
N ARG A 76 -17.67 -4.90 8.81
CA ARG A 76 -17.78 -4.93 7.35
C ARG A 76 -18.31 -3.61 6.79
N ALA A 77 -19.35 -3.02 7.39
CA ALA A 77 -19.90 -1.74 6.96
C ALA A 77 -18.86 -0.61 7.03
N LYS A 78 -18.03 -0.59 8.08
CA LYS A 78 -16.90 0.34 8.20
C LYS A 78 -15.89 0.14 7.05
N SER A 79 -15.49 -1.10 6.76
CA SER A 79 -14.50 -1.42 5.71
C SER A 79 -14.97 -1.10 4.28
N GLN A 80 -16.27 -1.26 3.98
CA GLN A 80 -16.81 -1.01 2.63
C GLN A 80 -17.33 0.42 2.44
N GLY A 81 -17.25 1.26 3.48
CA GLY A 81 -17.84 2.60 3.44
C GLY A 81 -19.37 2.61 3.48
N GLU A 82 -20.03 1.44 3.61
CA GLU A 82 -21.48 1.29 3.66
C GLU A 82 -22.07 1.85 4.95
N ARG A 83 -23.29 2.40 4.91
CA ARG A 83 -23.93 3.00 6.10
C ARG A 83 -24.39 1.94 7.10
N TYR A 84 -24.91 0.84 6.58
CA TYR A 84 -25.27 -0.32 7.37
C TYR A 84 -25.09 -1.60 6.54
N LEU A 85 -24.94 -2.74 7.20
CA LEU A 85 -25.00 -4.05 6.57
C LEU A 85 -25.81 -5.04 7.42
N PHE A 86 -26.55 -5.90 6.74
CA PHE A 86 -27.08 -7.12 7.35
C PHE A 86 -25.96 -8.16 7.41
N TYR A 87 -25.97 -8.93 8.49
CA TYR A 87 -25.07 -10.04 8.66
C TYR A 87 -25.32 -11.08 7.57
N THR A 88 -24.24 -11.69 7.09
CA THR A 88 -24.28 -12.92 6.32
C THR A 88 -23.26 -13.89 6.91
N ALA A 89 -23.50 -15.20 6.82
CA ALA A 89 -22.57 -16.21 7.35
C ALA A 89 -21.13 -16.04 6.84
N GLN A 90 -20.97 -15.60 5.59
CA GLN A 90 -19.69 -15.26 4.96
C GLN A 90 -18.92 -14.14 5.69
N MET A 91 -19.57 -13.29 6.48
CA MET A 91 -18.91 -12.25 7.27
C MET A 91 -18.17 -12.82 8.47
N THR A 92 -18.70 -13.85 9.14
CA THR A 92 -18.03 -14.48 10.29
C THR A 92 -16.87 -15.37 9.85
N GLU A 93 -17.02 -16.12 8.75
CA GLU A 93 -15.92 -16.88 8.15
C GLU A 93 -14.72 -15.97 7.84
N ARG A 94 -14.97 -14.81 7.20
CA ARG A 94 -13.92 -13.82 6.90
C ARG A 94 -13.23 -13.24 8.12
N VAL A 95 -13.93 -13.06 9.24
CA VAL A 95 -13.31 -12.57 10.49
C VAL A 95 -12.40 -13.64 11.09
N ALA A 96 -12.82 -14.90 11.10
CA ALA A 96 -12.00 -16.02 11.59
C ALA A 96 -10.77 -16.24 10.68
N GLU A 97 -10.95 -16.20 9.36
CA GLU A 97 -9.87 -16.26 8.38
C GLU A 97 -8.85 -15.14 8.58
N LYS A 98 -9.32 -13.90 8.82
CA LYS A 98 -8.45 -12.75 9.06
C LYS A 98 -7.62 -12.90 10.34
N LEU A 99 -8.23 -13.36 11.44
CA LEU A 99 -7.51 -13.60 12.69
C LEU A 99 -6.51 -14.76 12.56
N ALA A 100 -6.88 -15.83 11.85
CA ALA A 100 -5.97 -16.92 11.56
C ALA A 100 -4.79 -16.44 10.71
N LEU A 101 -5.04 -15.61 9.70
CA LEU A 101 -4.02 -15.03 8.85
C LEU A 101 -3.09 -14.08 9.61
N GLU A 102 -3.63 -13.24 10.51
CA GLU A 102 -2.83 -12.37 11.37
C GLU A 102 -1.84 -13.17 12.23
N ASN A 103 -2.32 -14.24 12.88
CA ASN A 103 -1.47 -15.12 13.68
C ASN A 103 -0.39 -15.80 12.83
N LYS A 104 -0.72 -16.19 11.59
CA LYS A 104 0.26 -16.73 10.65
C LYS A 104 1.31 -15.69 10.27
N LEU A 105 0.93 -14.45 9.95
CA LEU A 105 1.85 -13.38 9.57
C LEU A 105 2.80 -12.98 10.70
N ARG A 106 2.32 -12.98 11.95
CA ARG A 106 3.20 -12.75 13.12
C ARG A 106 4.28 -13.83 13.22
N ARG A 107 3.91 -15.11 13.06
CA ARG A 107 4.87 -16.23 13.05
C ARG A 107 5.77 -16.20 11.82
N ALA A 108 5.27 -15.74 10.68
CA ALA A 108 6.03 -15.67 9.44
C ALA A 108 7.28 -14.79 9.60
N LEU A 109 7.16 -13.67 10.34
CA LEU A 109 8.30 -12.82 10.66
C LEU A 109 9.31 -13.53 11.59
N GLU A 110 8.82 -14.25 12.62
CA GLU A 110 9.67 -14.97 13.57
C GLU A 110 10.37 -16.20 12.96
N ARG A 111 9.85 -16.73 11.86
CA ARG A 111 10.29 -17.97 11.20
C ARG A 111 10.99 -17.76 9.86
N ASP A 112 11.36 -16.51 9.55
CA ASP A 112 12.00 -16.15 8.29
C ASP A 112 11.22 -16.62 7.03
N GLU A 113 9.89 -16.58 7.09
CA GLU A 113 9.02 -16.98 5.97
C GLU A 113 8.82 -15.83 4.96
N PHE A 114 9.22 -14.61 5.30
CA PHE A 114 9.27 -13.51 4.33
C PHE A 114 10.55 -13.61 3.48
N ILE A 115 10.42 -13.39 2.18
CA ILE A 115 11.53 -13.33 1.24
C ILE A 115 11.37 -12.11 0.32
N LEU A 116 12.48 -11.65 -0.26
CA LEU A 116 12.44 -10.62 -1.29
C LEU A 116 12.61 -11.26 -2.66
N HIS A 117 11.67 -10.95 -3.56
CA HIS A 117 11.90 -11.06 -5.00
C HIS A 117 12.31 -9.69 -5.52
N TYR A 118 13.01 -9.68 -6.65
CA TYR A 118 13.55 -8.46 -7.23
C TYR A 118 13.11 -8.31 -8.68
N GLN A 119 12.54 -7.16 -9.02
CA GLN A 119 12.17 -6.85 -10.39
C GLN A 119 13.13 -5.80 -10.98
N PRO A 120 13.86 -6.11 -12.06
CA PRO A 120 14.73 -5.15 -12.72
C PRO A 120 13.99 -3.96 -13.32
N LYS A 121 14.62 -2.78 -13.20
CA LYS A 121 14.33 -1.55 -13.94
C LYS A 121 15.39 -1.38 -15.02
N VAL A 122 14.98 -1.03 -16.23
CA VAL A 122 15.88 -0.91 -17.37
C VAL A 122 15.90 0.51 -17.92
N ASP A 123 17.10 0.99 -18.26
CA ASP A 123 17.29 2.21 -19.04
C ASP A 123 16.63 2.05 -20.42
N LEU A 124 15.83 3.04 -20.80
CA LEU A 124 15.01 2.95 -21.99
C LEU A 124 15.82 3.02 -23.31
N GLU A 125 16.98 3.67 -23.31
CA GLU A 125 17.89 3.76 -24.46
C GLU A 125 18.83 2.56 -24.53
N ARG A 126 19.51 2.26 -23.43
CA ARG A 126 20.60 1.27 -23.35
C ARG A 126 20.10 -0.15 -23.12
N ARG A 127 18.86 -0.32 -22.67
CA ARG A 127 18.28 -1.60 -22.21
C ARG A 127 19.12 -2.31 -21.14
N SER A 128 19.96 -1.56 -20.43
CA SER A 128 20.75 -2.04 -19.30
C SER A 128 19.96 -1.92 -18.01
N ILE A 129 20.20 -2.81 -17.06
CA ILE A 129 19.60 -2.72 -15.72
C ILE A 129 20.21 -1.52 -14.99
N VAL A 130 19.35 -0.64 -14.48
CA VAL A 130 19.74 0.58 -13.73
C VAL A 130 19.31 0.56 -12.27
N GLY A 131 18.29 -0.25 -11.97
CA GLY A 131 17.71 -0.40 -10.64
C GLY A 131 17.04 -1.76 -10.50
N VAL A 132 16.69 -2.12 -9.27
CA VAL A 132 15.78 -3.24 -8.99
C VAL A 132 14.77 -2.80 -7.94
N GLU A 133 13.53 -3.26 -8.05
CA GLU A 133 12.53 -3.11 -6.99
C GLU A 133 12.48 -4.39 -6.14
N ALA A 134 12.64 -4.23 -4.83
CA ALA A 134 12.47 -5.28 -3.84
C ALA A 134 10.99 -5.46 -3.50
N LEU A 135 10.47 -6.62 -3.90
CA LEU A 135 9.07 -6.99 -3.78
C LEU A 135 8.95 -8.15 -2.79
N ILE A 136 8.43 -7.85 -1.60
CA ILE A 136 8.25 -8.85 -0.55
C ILE A 136 7.31 -9.98 -1.00
N ARG A 137 7.61 -11.20 -0.58
CA ARG A 137 6.74 -12.37 -0.74
C ARG A 137 6.68 -13.08 0.59
N TRP A 138 5.56 -13.77 0.83
CA TRP A 138 5.44 -14.66 1.98
C TRP A 138 5.49 -16.11 1.49
N GLN A 139 6.56 -16.80 1.83
CA GLN A 139 6.75 -18.23 1.56
C GLN A 139 6.09 -19.04 2.68
N SER A 140 4.77 -19.13 2.63
CA SER A 140 4.00 -19.89 3.60
C SER A 140 4.22 -21.41 3.41
N PRO A 141 4.48 -22.17 4.48
CA PRO A 141 4.55 -23.63 4.41
C PRO A 141 3.23 -24.27 3.95
N GLU A 142 2.09 -23.62 4.22
CA GLU A 142 0.76 -24.14 3.93
C GLU A 142 0.19 -23.59 2.62
N LEU A 143 0.41 -22.30 2.33
CA LEU A 143 -0.20 -21.60 1.19
C LEU A 143 0.76 -21.46 0.00
N GLY A 144 2.03 -21.86 0.15
CA GLY A 144 3.06 -21.60 -0.84
C GLY A 144 3.46 -20.13 -0.91
N LEU A 145 3.84 -19.67 -2.09
CA LEU A 145 4.30 -18.29 -2.30
C LEU A 145 3.09 -17.33 -2.43
N VAL A 146 2.83 -16.56 -1.38
CA VAL A 146 1.71 -15.62 -1.29
C VAL A 146 2.15 -14.22 -1.76
N PRO A 147 1.40 -13.55 -2.66
CA PRO A 147 1.74 -12.22 -3.16
C PRO A 147 1.36 -11.10 -2.18
N PRO A 148 2.04 -9.92 -2.24
CA PRO A 148 1.83 -8.79 -1.33
C PRO A 148 0.37 -8.38 -1.14
N LEU A 149 -0.40 -8.30 -2.23
CA LEU A 149 -1.78 -7.83 -2.21
C LEU A 149 -2.70 -8.63 -1.29
N GLN A 150 -2.32 -9.87 -0.93
CA GLN A 150 -3.12 -10.71 -0.03
C GLN A 150 -2.80 -10.50 1.45
N PHE A 151 -1.64 -9.93 1.81
CA PHE A 151 -1.22 -9.84 3.22
C PHE A 151 -0.77 -8.44 3.67
N ILE A 152 -0.30 -7.57 2.77
CA ILE A 152 0.11 -6.20 3.12
C ILE A 152 -1.03 -5.41 3.77
N PRO A 153 -2.28 -5.41 3.26
CA PRO A 153 -3.38 -4.70 3.91
C PRO A 153 -3.60 -5.13 5.37
N LEU A 154 -3.44 -6.43 5.66
CA LEU A 154 -3.57 -6.94 7.02
C LEU A 154 -2.39 -6.55 7.91
N LEU A 155 -1.16 -6.54 7.37
CA LEU A 155 0.01 -6.03 8.09
C LEU A 155 -0.16 -4.56 8.46
N GLU A 156 -0.76 -3.77 7.57
CA GLU A 156 -1.06 -2.37 7.83
C GLU A 156 -2.13 -2.20 8.92
N GLU A 157 -3.28 -2.87 8.77
CA GLU A 157 -4.37 -2.80 9.76
C GLU A 157 -3.94 -3.24 11.17
N THR A 158 -3.01 -4.17 11.28
CA THR A 158 -2.51 -4.72 12.56
C THR A 158 -1.28 -4.00 13.10
N GLY A 159 -0.68 -3.10 12.31
CA GLY A 159 0.58 -2.43 12.63
C GLY A 159 1.84 -3.30 12.47
N LEU A 160 1.69 -4.60 12.13
CA LEU A 160 2.82 -5.50 11.85
C LEU A 160 3.69 -5.03 10.67
N ILE A 161 3.13 -4.19 9.78
CA ILE A 161 3.85 -3.60 8.65
C ILE A 161 5.12 -2.84 9.08
N GLN A 162 5.18 -2.34 10.31
CA GLN A 162 6.37 -1.66 10.82
C GLN A 162 7.55 -2.61 10.95
N GLN A 163 7.32 -3.78 11.58
CA GLN A 163 8.36 -4.77 11.79
C GLN A 163 8.76 -5.44 10.47
N VAL A 164 7.76 -5.77 9.64
CA VAL A 164 8.00 -6.39 8.32
C VAL A 164 8.69 -5.42 7.36
N GLY A 165 8.32 -4.14 7.37
CA GLY A 165 8.97 -3.13 6.54
C GLY A 165 10.41 -2.84 6.97
N SER A 166 10.69 -2.80 8.28
CA SER A 166 12.07 -2.73 8.80
C SER A 166 12.89 -3.95 8.37
N TRP A 167 12.32 -5.15 8.48
CA TRP A 167 12.96 -6.37 8.01
C TRP A 167 13.24 -6.32 6.49
N ALA A 168 12.29 -5.85 5.69
CA ALA A 168 12.44 -5.76 4.23
C ALA A 168 13.56 -4.78 3.83
N LEU A 169 13.62 -3.61 4.47
CA LEU A 169 14.66 -2.61 4.24
C LEU A 169 16.05 -3.13 4.63
N ARG A 170 16.16 -3.79 5.79
CA ARG A 170 17.39 -4.43 6.26
C ARG A 170 17.83 -5.51 5.28
N ARG A 171 16.91 -6.37 4.84
CA ARG A 171 17.19 -7.45 3.91
C ARG A 171 17.65 -6.92 2.54
N ALA A 172 16.98 -5.92 1.99
CA ALA A 172 17.38 -5.26 0.74
C ALA A 172 18.79 -4.65 0.83
N SER A 173 19.10 -4.03 1.96
CA SER A 173 20.43 -3.45 2.25
C SER A 173 21.53 -4.50 2.29
N LEU A 174 21.29 -5.63 2.98
CA LEU A 174 22.22 -6.76 3.04
C LEU A 174 22.40 -7.43 1.68
N ASP A 175 21.30 -7.59 0.94
CA ASP A 175 21.32 -8.20 -0.39
C ASP A 175 22.12 -7.33 -1.40
N HIS A 176 21.94 -6.00 -1.38
CA HIS A 176 22.76 -5.07 -2.17
C HIS A 176 24.26 -5.20 -1.85
N ARG A 177 24.62 -5.20 -0.56
CA ARG A 177 26.03 -5.34 -0.12
C ARG A 177 26.63 -6.65 -0.60
N SER A 178 25.89 -7.75 -0.47
CA SER A 178 26.32 -9.06 -0.95
C SER A 178 26.64 -9.05 -2.45
N TRP A 179 25.90 -8.30 -3.26
CA TRP A 179 26.24 -8.14 -4.68
C TRP A 179 27.54 -7.37 -4.89
N VAL A 180 27.75 -6.28 -4.14
CA VAL A 180 29.00 -5.50 -4.19
C VAL A 180 30.20 -6.35 -3.78
N GLU A 181 30.10 -7.11 -2.69
CA GLU A 181 31.16 -7.99 -2.18
C GLU A 181 31.50 -9.13 -3.16
N GLN A 182 30.53 -9.57 -3.95
CA GLN A 182 30.73 -10.53 -5.03
C GLN A 182 31.34 -9.92 -6.31
N GLY A 183 31.66 -8.61 -6.31
CA GLY A 183 32.19 -7.89 -7.47
C GLY A 183 31.15 -7.65 -8.57
N ILE A 184 29.86 -7.79 -8.27
CA ILE A 184 28.78 -7.49 -9.21
C ILE A 184 28.57 -5.98 -9.21
N LYS A 185 28.33 -5.39 -10.39
CA LYS A 185 27.89 -4.00 -10.50
C LYS A 185 26.45 -3.90 -9.94
N ALA A 186 26.35 -3.73 -8.63
CA ALA A 186 25.08 -3.70 -7.91
C ALA A 186 24.27 -2.46 -8.31
N PRO A 187 23.03 -2.64 -8.83
CA PRO A 187 22.13 -1.52 -9.07
C PRO A 187 21.50 -1.05 -7.75
N ARG A 188 20.89 0.13 -7.75
CA ARG A 188 20.12 0.62 -6.60
C ARG A 188 18.91 -0.28 -6.34
N VAL A 189 18.57 -0.47 -5.06
CA VAL A 189 17.43 -1.29 -4.64
C VAL A 189 16.31 -0.41 -4.10
N ALA A 190 15.19 -0.39 -4.80
CA ALA A 190 13.98 0.29 -4.37
C ALA A 190 13.16 -0.57 -3.39
N VAL A 191 12.68 0.03 -2.30
CA VAL A 191 11.87 -0.62 -1.27
C VAL A 191 10.62 0.22 -1.02
N ASN A 192 9.45 -0.42 -1.09
CA ASN A 192 8.16 0.21 -0.84
C ASN A 192 7.99 0.57 0.65
N VAL A 193 7.42 1.74 0.91
CA VAL A 193 7.15 2.24 2.27
C VAL A 193 5.66 2.44 2.49
N SER A 194 5.12 1.80 3.53
CA SER A 194 3.73 1.97 3.92
C SER A 194 3.46 3.34 4.57
N PRO A 195 2.23 3.90 4.41
CA PRO A 195 1.74 5.04 5.17
C PRO A 195 1.96 5.01 6.67
N ILE A 196 1.86 3.82 7.26
CA ILE A 196 1.98 3.65 8.71
C ILE A 196 3.43 3.80 9.17
N GLN A 197 4.40 3.45 8.31
CA GLN A 197 5.82 3.59 8.59
C GLN A 197 6.26 5.05 8.54
N LEU A 198 5.91 5.79 7.48
CA LEU A 198 6.32 7.21 7.32
C LEU A 198 5.79 8.10 8.46
N ARG A 199 4.61 7.78 8.98
CA ARG A 199 4.00 8.50 10.11
C ARG A 199 4.72 8.27 11.45
N GLN A 200 5.59 7.27 11.56
CA GLN A 200 6.37 7.07 12.78
C GLN A 200 7.37 8.21 13.00
N ARG A 201 7.58 8.56 14.27
CA ARG A 201 8.63 9.53 14.65
C ARG A 201 10.04 8.95 14.45
N ILE A 202 10.18 7.66 14.69
CA ILE A 202 11.44 6.90 14.55
C ILE A 202 11.74 6.48 13.09
N PHE A 203 10.98 6.96 12.10
CA PHE A 203 11.10 6.51 10.71
C PHE A 203 12.51 6.66 10.15
N VAL A 204 13.13 7.83 10.37
CA VAL A 204 14.50 8.12 9.92
C VAL A 204 15.51 7.20 10.63
N GLU A 205 15.36 6.99 11.93
CA GLU A 205 16.23 6.12 12.74
C GLU A 205 16.17 4.66 12.26
N VAL A 206 14.97 4.18 11.92
CA VAL A 206 14.78 2.83 11.37
C VAL A 206 15.49 2.66 10.03
N ILE A 207 15.44 3.68 9.17
CA ILE A 207 16.14 3.65 7.88
C ILE A 207 17.64 3.68 8.09
N GLU A 208 18.13 4.62 8.90
CA GLU A 208 19.55 4.74 9.23
C GLU A 208 20.11 3.42 9.76
N HIS A 209 19.40 2.79 10.71
CA HIS A 209 19.82 1.50 11.25
C HIS A 209 19.88 0.42 10.16
N ALA A 210 18.85 0.31 9.32
CA ALA A 210 18.79 -0.71 8.28
C ALA A 210 19.88 -0.57 7.21
N ILE A 211 20.24 0.67 6.84
CA ILE A 211 21.25 0.93 5.80
C ILE A 211 22.68 0.94 6.35
N MET A 212 22.91 1.14 7.65
CA MET A 212 24.26 1.18 8.23
C MET A 212 24.83 -0.21 8.55
N GLU A 213 23.99 -1.24 8.63
CA GLU A 213 24.45 -2.57 9.03
C GLU A 213 25.47 -3.22 8.09
N GLY A 214 26.72 -3.36 8.56
CA GLY A 214 27.86 -4.00 7.88
C GLY A 214 28.90 -2.98 7.40
N ILE A 215 29.81 -3.35 6.50
CA ILE A 215 30.99 -2.54 6.16
C ILE A 215 30.94 -1.74 4.83
N ALA A 216 29.98 -1.97 3.94
CA ALA A 216 29.94 -1.36 2.59
C ALA A 216 28.76 -0.39 2.42
N PRO A 217 28.92 0.74 1.70
CA PRO A 217 27.80 1.63 1.39
C PRO A 217 26.68 0.90 0.63
N THR A 218 25.43 1.18 1.00
CA THR A 218 24.24 0.64 0.32
C THR A 218 23.59 1.69 -0.56
N ALA A 219 23.13 1.28 -1.74
CA ALA A 219 22.35 2.15 -2.61
C ALA A 219 20.88 1.74 -2.55
N ILE A 220 20.13 2.41 -1.66
CA ILE A 220 18.71 2.16 -1.43
C ILE A 220 17.87 3.33 -1.92
N ASP A 221 16.73 3.02 -2.52
CA ASP A 221 15.67 3.96 -2.87
C ASP A 221 14.42 3.61 -2.09
N LEU A 222 13.70 4.61 -1.58
CA LEU A 222 12.38 4.41 -0.98
C LEU A 222 11.30 4.81 -1.96
N GLU A 223 10.32 3.93 -2.14
CA GLU A 223 9.14 4.18 -2.95
C GLU A 223 7.97 4.51 -2.05
N ILE A 224 7.38 5.68 -2.27
CA ILE A 224 6.31 6.21 -1.46
C ILE A 224 5.17 6.64 -2.37
N THR A 225 3.95 6.18 -2.09
CA THR A 225 2.78 6.57 -2.89
C THR A 225 2.49 8.06 -2.79
N GLU A 226 1.97 8.62 -3.88
CA GLU A 226 1.57 10.02 -3.99
C GLU A 226 0.64 10.46 -2.83
N SER A 227 -0.37 9.65 -2.53
CA SER A 227 -1.38 9.96 -1.50
C SER A 227 -0.78 10.06 -0.10
N LEU A 228 0.25 9.25 0.20
CA LEU A 228 0.89 9.25 1.51
C LEU A 228 1.58 10.59 1.79
N ILE A 229 2.30 11.12 0.81
CA ILE A 229 3.08 12.34 1.00
C ILE A 229 2.18 13.54 1.33
N MET A 230 0.95 13.55 0.80
CA MET A 230 0.02 14.67 0.86
C MET A 230 -0.75 14.80 2.19
N GLU A 231 -0.78 13.79 3.06
CA GLU A 231 -1.52 13.84 4.34
C GLU A 231 -0.94 14.88 5.33
N ASP A 232 0.39 14.90 5.51
CA ASP A 232 1.12 15.86 6.36
C ASP A 232 2.42 16.30 5.69
N ILE A 233 2.28 17.16 4.68
CA ILE A 233 3.36 17.44 3.75
C ILE A 233 4.57 18.11 4.39
N GLN A 234 4.39 18.99 5.38
CA GLN A 234 5.50 19.71 6.00
C GLN A 234 6.33 18.79 6.88
N GLU A 235 5.68 17.93 7.69
CA GLU A 235 6.39 16.94 8.49
C GLU A 235 7.08 15.90 7.58
N ASN A 236 6.39 15.44 6.53
CA ASN A 236 6.95 14.48 5.58
C ASN A 236 8.18 15.04 4.86
N ILE A 237 8.16 16.29 4.37
CA ILE A 237 9.33 16.91 3.74
C ILE A 237 10.56 16.85 4.65
N GLN A 238 10.42 17.20 5.93
CA GLN A 238 11.54 17.17 6.89
C GLN A 238 12.11 15.76 7.07
N LYS A 239 11.24 14.75 7.20
CA LYS A 239 11.67 13.35 7.29
C LYS A 239 12.40 12.90 6.02
N LEU A 240 11.85 13.23 4.86
CA LEU A 240 12.39 12.85 3.56
C LEU A 240 13.75 13.53 3.28
N ASP A 241 13.92 14.79 3.67
CA ASP A 241 15.22 15.47 3.61
C ASP A 241 16.25 14.80 4.54
N ALA A 242 15.85 14.42 5.75
CA ALA A 242 16.73 13.69 6.67
C ALA A 242 17.14 12.32 6.10
N VAL A 243 16.20 11.60 5.47
CA VAL A 243 16.50 10.33 4.78
C VAL A 243 17.49 10.54 3.62
N ARG A 244 17.35 11.61 2.85
CA ARG A 244 18.30 11.92 1.77
C ARG A 244 19.69 12.27 2.25
N ALA A 245 19.80 12.93 3.41
CA ALA A 245 21.09 13.21 4.03
C ALA A 245 21.88 11.90 4.33
N LEU A 246 21.19 10.76 4.41
CA LEU A 246 21.78 9.43 4.56
C LEU A 246 22.23 8.80 3.21
N GLY A 247 22.01 9.45 2.06
CA GLY A 247 22.34 8.93 0.73
C GLY A 247 21.27 8.02 0.11
N VAL A 248 20.08 7.97 0.72
CA VAL A 248 18.92 7.22 0.23
C VAL A 248 18.12 8.10 -0.74
N ASN A 249 17.74 7.58 -1.92
CA ASN A 249 16.87 8.33 -2.81
C ASN A 249 15.40 8.06 -2.49
N ILE A 250 14.53 8.94 -2.96
CA ILE A 250 13.09 8.85 -2.77
C ILE A 250 12.43 8.94 -4.14
N ALA A 251 11.57 7.97 -4.41
CA ALA A 251 10.73 7.89 -5.60
C ALA A 251 9.25 8.06 -5.18
N ILE A 252 8.51 8.80 -5.99
CA ILE A 252 7.05 8.84 -5.85
C ILE A 252 6.47 7.70 -6.66
N ASP A 253 5.68 6.86 -6.00
CA ASP A 253 5.01 5.70 -6.60
C ASP A 253 3.54 5.97 -6.92
N ASP A 254 2.99 5.15 -7.83
CA ASP A 254 1.60 5.21 -8.31
C ASP A 254 1.15 6.61 -8.77
N PHE A 255 2.05 7.41 -9.36
CA PHE A 255 1.77 8.81 -9.66
C PHE A 255 0.67 8.97 -10.72
N GLY A 256 -0.26 9.89 -10.45
CA GLY A 256 -1.39 10.22 -11.32
C GLY A 256 -2.71 9.57 -10.88
N THR A 257 -2.67 8.67 -9.90
CA THR A 257 -3.87 8.05 -9.32
C THR A 257 -4.50 8.90 -8.21
N GLY A 258 -3.75 9.87 -7.67
CA GLY A 258 -4.17 10.77 -6.59
C GLY A 258 -4.38 12.23 -7.03
N TYR A 259 -4.56 13.11 -6.03
CA TYR A 259 -4.65 14.56 -6.24
C TYR A 259 -3.35 15.23 -5.77
N SER A 260 -2.39 15.39 -6.67
CA SER A 260 -1.19 16.19 -6.40
C SER A 260 -1.42 17.68 -6.65
N SER A 261 -1.03 18.49 -5.68
CA SER A 261 -0.73 19.90 -5.95
C SER A 261 0.66 19.99 -6.56
N LEU A 262 0.74 20.44 -7.82
CA LEU A 262 2.01 20.67 -8.53
C LEU A 262 2.97 21.57 -7.72
N GLY A 263 2.43 22.56 -7.01
CA GLY A 263 3.24 23.46 -6.19
C GLY A 263 3.87 22.78 -4.98
N TYR A 264 3.31 21.67 -4.53
CA TYR A 264 3.88 20.84 -3.46
C TYR A 264 4.86 19.81 -4.01
N LEU A 265 4.53 19.17 -5.13
CA LEU A 265 5.43 18.24 -5.83
C LEU A 265 6.81 18.87 -6.08
N ALA A 266 6.84 20.14 -6.52
CA ALA A 266 8.08 20.88 -6.77
C ALA A 266 8.95 21.14 -5.51
N LYS A 267 8.39 20.96 -4.31
CA LYS A 267 9.10 21.12 -3.03
C LYS A 267 9.51 19.79 -2.41
N LEU A 268 9.00 18.67 -2.93
CA LEU A 268 9.32 17.36 -2.39
C LEU A 268 10.77 17.02 -2.72
N PRO A 269 11.55 16.52 -1.76
CA PRO A 269 12.92 16.13 -2.00
C PRO A 269 12.94 14.74 -2.62
N VAL A 270 12.46 14.61 -3.85
CA VAL A 270 12.37 13.34 -4.58
C VAL A 270 13.34 13.34 -5.76
N GLN A 271 13.71 12.15 -6.24
CA GLN A 271 14.63 11.97 -7.37
C GLN A 271 13.93 11.38 -8.57
N SER A 272 12.85 10.63 -8.34
CA SER A 272 12.12 9.98 -9.42
C SER A 272 10.62 9.93 -9.17
N LEU A 273 9.91 9.71 -10.27
CA LEU A 273 8.47 9.60 -10.33
C LEU A 273 8.12 8.35 -11.14
N LYS A 274 7.29 7.48 -10.59
CA LYS A 274 6.84 6.24 -11.22
C LYS A 274 5.42 6.42 -11.74
N ILE A 275 5.23 6.22 -13.05
CA ILE A 275 3.93 6.30 -13.70
C ILE A 275 3.19 4.99 -13.45
N ASP A 276 2.03 5.07 -12.80
CA ASP A 276 1.22 3.89 -12.49
C ASP A 276 0.89 3.05 -13.73
N ARG A 277 0.89 1.72 -13.53
CA ARG A 277 0.63 0.72 -14.56
C ARG A 277 -0.70 0.92 -15.27
N SER A 278 -1.74 1.45 -14.61
CA SER A 278 -3.05 1.62 -15.25
C SER A 278 -2.96 2.57 -16.45
N PHE A 279 -2.15 3.64 -16.36
CA PHE A 279 -1.93 4.57 -17.47
C PHE A 279 -1.12 3.94 -18.60
N ILE A 280 -0.06 3.20 -18.26
CA ILE A 280 0.79 2.49 -19.24
C ILE A 280 -0.01 1.41 -19.99
N THR A 281 -0.94 0.75 -19.30
CA THR A 281 -1.81 -0.26 -19.90
C THR A 281 -2.85 0.38 -20.84
N ALA A 282 -3.31 1.60 -20.56
CA ALA A 282 -4.37 2.26 -21.33
C ALA A 282 -3.85 3.11 -22.51
N MET A 283 -2.60 3.60 -22.47
CA MET A 283 -2.09 4.62 -23.39
C MET A 283 -2.09 4.24 -24.88
N HIS A 284 -2.15 2.96 -25.24
CA HIS A 284 -2.22 2.54 -26.65
C HIS A 284 -3.63 2.60 -27.24
N LYS A 285 -4.66 2.62 -26.38
CA LYS A 285 -6.08 2.56 -26.77
C LYS A 285 -6.85 3.83 -26.42
N ASP A 286 -6.39 4.56 -25.42
CA ASP A 286 -7.05 5.76 -24.91
C ASP A 286 -6.14 6.99 -25.10
N ALA A 287 -6.61 7.94 -25.91
CA ALA A 287 -5.92 9.20 -26.14
C ALA A 287 -5.75 10.01 -24.86
N ASN A 288 -6.70 9.93 -23.92
CA ASN A 288 -6.59 10.63 -22.64
C ASN A 288 -5.46 10.03 -21.78
N ALA A 289 -5.39 8.70 -21.68
CA ALA A 289 -4.29 8.03 -21.00
C ALA A 289 -2.93 8.38 -21.65
N MET A 290 -2.85 8.43 -22.97
CA MET A 290 -1.64 8.86 -23.69
C MET A 290 -1.25 10.31 -23.36
N THR A 291 -2.23 11.23 -23.31
CA THR A 291 -2.00 12.63 -22.90
C THR A 291 -1.55 12.73 -21.44
N LEU A 292 -2.09 11.90 -20.55
CA LEU A 292 -1.66 11.86 -19.15
C LEU A 292 -0.21 11.39 -19.04
N VAL A 293 0.17 10.29 -19.70
CA VAL A 293 1.55 9.78 -19.69
C VAL A 293 2.51 10.85 -20.23
N SER A 294 2.22 11.48 -21.36
CA SER A 294 3.11 12.52 -21.93
C SER A 294 3.22 13.77 -21.04
N THR A 295 2.13 14.14 -20.36
CA THR A 295 2.12 15.24 -19.39
C THR A 295 2.97 14.91 -18.17
N ILE A 296 2.84 13.70 -17.63
CA ILE A 296 3.61 13.24 -16.47
C ILE A 296 5.11 13.21 -16.79
N VAL A 297 5.50 12.68 -17.96
CA VAL A 297 6.90 12.69 -18.40
C VAL A 297 7.44 14.12 -18.51
N SER A 298 6.69 15.01 -19.16
CA SER A 298 7.10 16.42 -19.33
C SER A 298 7.23 17.15 -17.99
N LEU A 299 6.33 16.86 -17.06
CA LEU A 299 6.34 17.41 -15.71
C LEU A 299 7.55 16.94 -14.91
N ALA A 300 7.82 15.63 -14.91
CA ALA A 300 8.98 15.05 -14.21
C ALA A 300 10.28 15.70 -14.69
N HIS A 301 10.48 15.80 -16.01
CA HIS A 301 11.66 16.46 -16.59
C HIS A 301 11.78 17.94 -16.25
N SER A 302 10.65 18.66 -16.21
CA SER A 302 10.62 20.08 -15.81
C SER A 302 11.01 20.28 -14.33
N LEU A 303 10.83 19.25 -13.51
CA LEU A 303 11.24 19.22 -12.11
C LEU A 303 12.60 18.53 -11.90
N HIS A 304 13.31 18.18 -12.99
CA HIS A 304 14.58 17.45 -12.97
C HIS A 304 14.50 16.08 -12.26
N LEU A 305 13.35 15.41 -12.39
CA LEU A 305 13.11 14.07 -11.87
C LEU A 305 13.27 13.02 -12.97
N THR A 306 13.81 11.87 -12.61
CA THR A 306 13.80 10.67 -13.46
C THR A 306 12.39 10.10 -13.51
N VAL A 307 11.89 9.75 -14.70
CA VAL A 307 10.57 9.11 -14.86
C VAL A 307 10.70 7.62 -15.16
N VAL A 308 10.00 6.81 -14.36
CA VAL A 308 9.94 5.34 -14.51
C VAL A 308 8.54 4.96 -14.95
N ALA A 309 8.39 4.25 -16.07
CA ALA A 309 7.10 3.71 -16.48
C ALA A 309 6.91 2.28 -15.94
N GLU A 310 5.83 2.06 -15.21
CA GLU A 310 5.53 0.75 -14.61
C GLU A 310 4.59 -0.12 -15.43
N GLY A 311 4.73 -1.43 -15.29
CA GLY A 311 3.85 -2.40 -15.94
C GLY A 311 3.96 -2.40 -17.46
N VAL A 312 5.17 -2.15 -17.99
CA VAL A 312 5.44 -2.30 -19.44
C VAL A 312 5.43 -3.78 -19.80
N GLU A 313 4.49 -4.19 -20.64
CA GLU A 313 4.22 -5.58 -21.01
C GLU A 313 4.49 -5.86 -22.50
N THR A 314 4.44 -4.85 -23.37
CA THR A 314 4.61 -5.03 -24.83
C THR A 314 5.65 -4.09 -25.45
N GLU A 315 6.25 -4.52 -26.56
CA GLU A 315 7.21 -3.70 -27.32
C GLU A 315 6.55 -2.43 -27.89
N GLU A 316 5.25 -2.44 -28.18
CA GLU A 316 4.50 -1.25 -28.60
C GLU A 316 4.47 -0.20 -27.49
N GLN A 317 4.22 -0.61 -26.24
CA GLN A 317 4.25 0.30 -25.09
C GLN A 317 5.65 0.89 -24.91
N ALA A 318 6.69 0.07 -24.99
CA ALA A 318 8.08 0.51 -24.88
C ALA A 318 8.46 1.50 -26.00
N LYS A 319 8.01 1.28 -27.24
CA LYS A 319 8.23 2.21 -28.37
C LYS A 319 7.57 3.56 -28.12
N ILE A 320 6.34 3.58 -27.62
CA ILE A 320 5.63 4.81 -27.27
C ILE A 320 6.39 5.58 -26.20
N LEU A 321 6.76 4.91 -25.11
CA LEU A 321 7.52 5.52 -24.01
C LEU A 321 8.86 6.10 -24.47
N ARG A 322 9.51 5.45 -25.44
CA ARG A 322 10.74 5.96 -26.06
C ARG A 322 10.50 7.24 -26.85
N LEU A 323 9.41 7.32 -27.61
CA LEU A 323 9.05 8.55 -28.32
C LEU A 323 8.73 9.70 -27.36
N LEU A 324 8.15 9.38 -26.21
CA LEU A 324 7.89 10.33 -25.12
C LEU A 324 9.13 10.68 -24.30
N ARG A 325 10.28 10.03 -24.55
CA ARG A 325 11.54 10.20 -23.80
C ARG A 325 11.43 9.82 -22.32
N CYS A 326 10.63 8.82 -21.98
CA CYS A 326 10.66 8.25 -20.65
C CYS A 326 12.06 7.67 -20.34
N ASP A 327 12.56 7.82 -19.12
CA ASP A 327 13.95 7.50 -18.79
C ASP A 327 14.16 6.00 -18.50
N GLU A 328 13.26 5.42 -17.70
CA GLU A 328 13.35 4.04 -17.24
C GLU A 328 12.04 3.28 -17.44
N MET A 329 12.12 1.96 -17.58
CA MET A 329 10.96 1.09 -17.66
C MET A 329 11.06 -0.09 -16.71
N GLN A 330 9.92 -0.48 -16.18
CA GLN A 330 9.76 -1.68 -15.38
C GLN A 330 8.51 -2.44 -15.82
N GLY A 331 8.63 -3.75 -15.97
CA GLY A 331 7.48 -4.58 -16.31
C GLY A 331 7.83 -5.95 -16.89
N TYR A 332 6.80 -6.74 -17.16
CA TYR A 332 6.94 -8.13 -17.58
C TYR A 332 7.49 -8.31 -18.99
N LEU A 333 7.55 -7.24 -19.79
CA LEU A 333 8.29 -7.24 -21.04
C LEU A 333 9.77 -7.62 -20.82
N PHE A 334 10.36 -7.14 -19.72
CA PHE A 334 11.79 -7.34 -19.42
C PHE A 334 11.98 -8.53 -18.48
N SER A 335 11.27 -8.53 -17.35
CA SER A 335 11.34 -9.61 -16.38
C SER A 335 10.20 -9.53 -15.38
N LYS A 336 9.77 -10.71 -14.92
CA LYS A 336 8.94 -10.83 -13.71
C LYS A 336 9.81 -10.65 -12.47
N PRO A 337 9.23 -10.40 -11.28
CA PRO A 337 9.98 -10.42 -10.02
C PRO A 337 10.68 -11.76 -9.80
N LEU A 338 12.01 -11.74 -9.70
CA LEU A 338 12.87 -12.91 -9.63
C LEU A 338 13.30 -13.22 -8.19
N PRO A 339 13.47 -14.49 -7.81
CA PRO A 339 14.21 -14.83 -6.60
C PRO A 339 15.68 -14.41 -6.73
N MET A 340 16.35 -14.22 -5.58
CA MET A 340 17.73 -13.75 -5.48
C MET A 340 18.70 -14.42 -6.46
N ALA A 341 18.71 -15.75 -6.51
CA ALA A 341 19.66 -16.50 -7.34
C ALA A 341 19.52 -16.15 -8.84
N ALA A 342 18.28 -16.07 -9.32
CA ALA A 342 18.00 -15.72 -10.72
C ALA A 342 18.33 -14.25 -11.02
N LEU A 343 18.11 -13.34 -10.06
CA LEU A 343 18.55 -11.95 -10.21
C LEU A 343 20.07 -11.85 -10.34
N VAL A 344 20.82 -12.54 -9.47
CA VAL A 344 22.30 -12.50 -9.49
C VAL A 344 22.84 -13.00 -10.83
N GLU A 345 22.27 -14.06 -11.40
CA GLU A 345 22.63 -14.54 -12.74
C GLU A 345 22.36 -13.49 -13.82
N LEU A 346 21.22 -12.79 -13.72
CA LEU A 346 20.87 -11.72 -14.65
C LEU A 346 21.85 -10.54 -14.55
N LEU A 347 22.16 -10.07 -13.35
CA LEU A 347 23.09 -8.96 -13.12
C LEU A 347 24.50 -9.24 -13.66
N ARG A 348 24.97 -10.49 -13.55
CA ARG A 348 26.27 -10.91 -14.11
C ARG A 348 26.30 -10.91 -15.63
N LYS A 349 25.18 -11.17 -16.29
CA LYS A 349 25.09 -11.13 -17.77
C LYS A 349 24.96 -9.71 -18.32
N SER A 350 24.48 -8.78 -17.48
CA SER A 350 24.27 -7.37 -17.84
C SER A 350 25.44 -6.46 -17.46
N SER A 351 26.44 -6.99 -16.74
CA SER A 351 27.73 -6.33 -16.47
C SER A 351 28.69 -6.60 -17.62
#